data_AF-A0A966PQE9-F1
#
_entry.id   AF-A0A966PQE9-F1
#
_cell.length_a   1.000
_cell.length_b   1.000
_cell.length_c   1.000
_cell.angle_alpha   90.00
_cell.angle_beta   90.00
_cell.angle_gamma   90.00
#
_symmetry.space_group_name_H-M   'P 1'
#
loop_
_entity.id
_entity.type
_entity.pdbx_description
1 polymer ?
#
loop_
_entity_poly.entity_id
_entity_poly.type
_entity_poly.pdbx_seq_one_letter_code
_entity_poly.pdbx_strand_id
1 'polypeptide(L)' 'LKDTQYVDLEGQTGSFQDEHRVYGRGGLPCLTCGKGRILMTVVAGRTTCYCSKCQH' A
#
# COMPACT_ATOMS: atom_id res chain seq x y z
N LEU A 1 -4.86 -7.19 1.60
CA LEU A 1 -6.18 -6.53 1.56
C LEU A 1 -7.01 -7.26 0.54
N LYS A 2 -8.16 -7.83 0.88
CA LYS A 2 -9.17 -8.16 -0.12
C LYS A 2 -10.09 -6.94 -0.19
N ASP A 3 -9.95 -6.14 -1.24
CA ASP A 3 -10.88 -5.05 -1.52
C ASP A 3 -12.10 -5.66 -2.21
N THR A 4 -13.14 -5.91 -1.43
CA THR A 4 -14.44 -6.39 -1.95
C THR A 4 -15.46 -5.26 -2.04
N GLN A 5 -15.04 -4.01 -1.82
CA GLN A 5 -15.93 -2.85 -1.88
C GLN A 5 -15.97 -2.25 -3.28
N TYR A 6 -14.92 -2.46 -4.08
CA TYR A 6 -14.89 -2.05 -5.48
C TYR A 6 -14.78 -3.25 -6.41
N VAL A 7 -15.79 -3.42 -7.26
CA VAL A 7 -15.90 -4.50 -8.25
C VAL A 7 -16.39 -3.92 -9.58
N ASP A 8 -16.14 -4.62 -10.68
CA ASP A 8 -16.69 -4.26 -11.98
C ASP A 8 -18.21 -4.54 -12.08
N LEU A 9 -18.78 -4.31 -13.27
CA LEU A 9 -20.22 -4.53 -13.53
C LEU A 9 -20.63 -6.00 -13.39
N GLU A 10 -19.69 -6.93 -13.47
CA GLU A 10 -19.90 -8.37 -13.33
C GLU A 10 -19.60 -8.86 -11.89
N GLY A 11 -19.22 -7.95 -10.99
CA GLY A 11 -18.93 -8.24 -9.58
C GLY A 11 -17.51 -8.76 -9.34
N GLN A 12 -16.61 -8.65 -10.33
CA GLN A 12 -15.23 -9.10 -10.18
C GLN A 12 -14.35 -8.02 -9.55
N THR A 13 -13.51 -8.42 -8.59
CA THR A 13 -12.51 -7.54 -8.01
C THR A 13 -11.35 -7.35 -8.97
N GLY A 14 -10.79 -6.14 -9.03
CA GLY A 14 -9.49 -5.92 -9.66
C GLY A 14 -8.38 -6.74 -8.99
N SER A 15 -7.20 -6.80 -9.59
CA SER A 15 -6.03 -7.53 -9.06
C SER A 15 -4.89 -6.61 -8.58
N PHE A 16 -4.99 -5.30 -8.80
CA PHE A 16 -3.86 -4.38 -8.57
C PHE A 16 -3.45 -4.27 -7.09
N GLN A 17 -4.33 -4.63 -6.15
CA GLN A 17 -4.01 -4.72 -4.73
C GLN A 17 -2.86 -5.67 -4.41
N ASP A 18 -2.63 -6.67 -5.27
CA ASP A 18 -1.54 -7.63 -5.12
C ASP A 18 -0.18 -7.00 -5.50
N GLU A 19 -0.20 -5.95 -6.33
CA GLU A 19 0.98 -5.20 -6.79
C GLU A 19 1.32 -3.99 -5.89
N HIS A 20 0.60 -3.79 -4.78
CA HIS A 20 0.87 -2.71 -3.85
C HIS A 20 2.29 -2.80 -3.27
N ARG A 21 3.10 -1.78 -3.55
CA ARG A 21 4.47 -1.68 -2.99
C ARG A 21 4.52 -1.12 -1.57
N VAL A 22 3.54 -0.29 -1.19
CA VAL A 22 3.51 0.40 0.11
C VAL A 22 2.18 0.30 0.83
N TYR A 23 1.05 0.45 0.13
CA TYR A 23 -0.27 0.49 0.76
C TYR A 23 -0.64 -0.86 1.38
N GLY A 24 -1.14 -0.85 2.63
CA GLY A 24 -1.48 -2.08 3.37
C GLY A 24 -0.28 -2.87 3.89
N ARG A 25 0.94 -2.31 3.80
CA ARG A 25 2.20 -3.00 4.15
C ARG A 25 2.93 -2.36 5.33
N GLY A 26 2.23 -1.60 6.18
CA GLY A 26 2.84 -0.94 7.34
C GLY A 26 3.65 -1.90 8.20
N GLY A 27 4.88 -1.50 8.55
CA GLY A 27 5.81 -2.29 9.34
C GLY A 27 6.57 -3.39 8.57
N LEU A 28 6.13 -3.75 7.36
CA LEU A 28 6.81 -4.74 6.52
C LEU A 28 8.07 -4.15 5.84
N PRO A 29 9.05 -4.98 5.49
CA PRO A 29 10.18 -4.56 4.67
C PRO A 29 9.74 -3.98 3.31
N CYS A 30 10.43 -2.94 2.88
CA CYS A 30 10.20 -2.30 1.59
C CYS A 30 10.57 -3.26 0.44
N LEU A 31 9.63 -3.51 -0.47
CA LEU A 31 9.86 -4.38 -1.64
C LEU A 31 10.86 -3.79 -2.65
N THR A 32 11.05 -2.47 -2.66
CA THR A 32 11.96 -1.81 -3.61
C THR A 32 13.41 -1.85 -3.16
N CYS A 33 13.69 -1.46 -1.90
CA CYS A 33 15.08 -1.36 -1.43
C CYS A 33 15.49 -2.44 -0.43
N GLY A 34 14.56 -3.14 0.23
CA GLY A 34 14.85 -4.09 1.31
C GLY A 34 15.44 -3.49 2.61
N LYS A 35 15.95 -2.26 2.57
CA LYS A 35 16.68 -1.59 3.67
C LYS A 35 15.77 -0.88 4.67
N GLY A 36 14.61 -0.41 4.21
CA GLY A 36 13.62 0.30 5.02
C GLY A 36 12.41 -0.58 5.36
N ARG A 37 11.65 -0.16 6.37
CA ARG A 37 10.28 -0.64 6.61
C ARG A 37 9.28 0.39 6.08
N ILE A 38 8.12 -0.06 5.63
CA ILE A 38 7.05 0.84 5.23
C ILE A 38 6.47 1.51 6.47
N LEU A 39 6.44 2.84 6.45
CA LEU A 39 5.84 3.68 7.47
C LEU A 39 4.41 4.01 7.06
N MET A 40 3.50 4.02 8.03
CA MET A 40 2.14 4.50 7.90
C MET A 40 1.95 5.67 8.85
N THR A 41 1.59 6.83 8.31
CA THR A 41 1.34 8.05 9.10
C THR A 41 0.13 8.79 8.55
N VAL A 42 -0.38 9.77 9.28
CA VAL A 42 -1.46 10.65 8.81
C VAL A 42 -0.85 11.98 8.39
N VAL A 43 -1.06 12.37 7.14
CA VAL A 43 -0.67 13.67 6.61
C VAL A 43 -1.91 14.37 6.12
N ALA A 44 -2.16 15.60 6.61
CA ALA A 44 -3.35 16.38 6.27
C ALA A 44 -4.68 15.58 6.39
N GLY A 45 -4.79 14.75 7.44
CA GLY A 45 -5.98 13.92 7.69
C GLY A 45 -6.12 12.67 6.84
N ARG A 46 -5.13 12.32 6.01
CA ARG A 46 -5.15 11.10 5.19
C ARG A 46 -4.00 10.16 5.54
N THR A 47 -4.32 8.87 5.65
CA THR A 47 -3.31 7.82 5.82
C THR A 47 -2.38 7.80 4.60
N THR A 48 -1.09 7.93 4.87
CA THR A 48 0.00 7.93 3.90
C THR A 48 0.95 6.80 4.23
N CYS A 49 1.27 5.98 3.22
CA CYS A 49 2.17 4.83 3.35
C CYS A 49 3.40 5.06 2.47
N TYR A 50 4.61 5.02 3.04
CA TYR A 50 5.84 5.26 2.28
C TYR A 50 7.07 4.58 2.89
N CYS A 51 8.14 4.46 2.11
CA CYS A 51 9.45 4.03 2.61
C CYS A 51 10.37 5.22 2.77
N SER A 52 10.83 5.51 3.99
CA SER A 52 11.73 6.64 4.29
C SER A 52 13.14 6.51 3.70
N LYS A 53 13.47 5.38 3.05
CA LYS A 53 14.73 5.16 2.32
C LYS A 53 14.59 5.28 0.80
N CYS A 54 13.38 5.19 0.27
CA CYS A 54 13.12 5.30 -1.17
C CYS A 54 12.50 6.64 -1.54
N GLN A 55 11.72 7.22 -0.63
CA GLN A 55 11.04 8.50 -0.80
C GLN A 55 11.59 9.48 0.22
N HIS A 56 12.21 10.53 -0.30
CA HIS A 56 12.82 11.66 0.42
C HIS A 56 12.19 12.94 -0.11
#